data_AF-A0A955PST3-F1
#
_entry.id   AF-A0A955PST3-F1
#
_cell.length_a   1.000
_cell.length_b   1.000
_cell.length_c   1.000
_cell.angle_alpha   90.00
_cell.angle_beta   90.00
_cell.angle_gamma   90.00
#
_symmetry.space_group_name_H-M   'P 1'
#
loop_
_entity.id
_entity.type
_entity.pdbx_description
1 polymer ?
#
loop_
_entity_poly.entity_id
_entity_poly.type
_entity_poly.pdbx_seq_one_letter_code
_entity_poly.pdbx_strand_id
1 'polypeptide(L)'
;MIGVQDFCGHYDWTFQYLLETYGEGELKDYWAKAIAFDSQRHAYNLIREKGFDGMEEYWGHTLELEEAGYSFTRTPRLFRIDMH
;
A
#
# COMPACT_ATOMS: atom_id res chain seq x y z
N MET A 1 -11.54 -7.33 -8.54
CA MET A 1 -10.85 -7.07 -7.25
C MET A 1 -11.64 -7.80 -6.17
N ILE A 2 -10.99 -8.42 -5.18
CA ILE A 2 -11.73 -8.89 -3.99
C ILE A 2 -12.28 -7.67 -3.25
N GLY A 3 -13.40 -7.78 -2.55
CA GLY A 3 -13.96 -6.64 -1.81
C GLY A 3 -13.02 -6.23 -0.68
N VAL A 4 -13.08 -4.94 -0.27
CA VAL A 4 -12.27 -4.43 0.85
C VAL A 4 -12.50 -5.24 2.15
N GLN A 5 -13.72 -5.74 2.35
CA GLN A 5 -14.05 -6.58 3.49
C GLN A 5 -13.32 -7.92 3.47
N ASP A 6 -13.24 -8.57 2.31
CA ASP A 6 -12.52 -9.83 2.14
C ASP A 6 -11.00 -9.62 2.28
N PHE A 7 -10.49 -8.53 1.70
CA PHE A 7 -9.09 -8.14 1.81
C PHE A 7 -8.67 -7.90 3.25
N CYS A 8 -9.41 -7.05 3.98
CA CYS A 8 -9.15 -6.78 5.39
C CYS A 8 -9.31 -8.04 6.26
N GLY A 9 -10.35 -8.85 6.00
CA GLY A 9 -10.58 -10.10 6.70
C GLY A 9 -9.45 -11.11 6.52
N HIS A 10 -8.85 -11.20 5.33
CA HIS A 10 -7.68 -12.05 5.10
C HIS A 10 -6.45 -11.58 5.87
N TYR A 11 -6.21 -10.28 5.98
CA TYR A 11 -5.12 -9.77 6.80
C TYR A 11 -5.34 -10.03 8.29
N ASP A 12 -6.53 -9.74 8.79
CA ASP A 12 -6.89 -9.99 10.19
C ASP A 12 -6.67 -11.47 10.57
N TRP A 13 -7.24 -12.37 9.77
CA TRP A 13 -7.05 -13.80 9.97
C TRP A 13 -5.58 -14.23 9.88
N THR A 14 -4.84 -13.72 8.89
CA THR A 14 -3.42 -14.07 8.70
C THR A 14 -2.56 -13.61 9.87
N PHE A 15 -2.78 -12.38 10.34
CA PHE A 15 -2.04 -11.85 11.49
C PHE A 15 -2.34 -12.62 12.76
N GLN A 16 -3.61 -12.94 13.00
CA GLN A 16 -4.00 -13.76 14.14
C GLN A 16 -3.40 -15.16 14.07
N TYR A 17 -3.46 -15.80 12.90
CA TYR A 17 -2.86 -17.12 12.68
C TYR A 17 -1.35 -17.12 12.96
N LEU A 18 -0.63 -16.12 12.45
CA LEU A 18 0.82 -15.98 12.69
C LEU A 18 1.12 -15.75 14.17
N LEU A 19 0.35 -14.89 14.83
CA LEU A 19 0.51 -14.58 16.24
C LEU A 19 0.28 -15.82 17.12
N GLU A 20 -0.78 -16.57 16.87
CA GLU A 20 -1.15 -17.76 17.66
C GLU A 20 -0.21 -18.94 17.40
N THR A 21 0.22 -19.14 16.15
CA THR A 21 0.98 -20.34 15.75
C THR A 21 2.48 -20.16 15.95
N TYR A 22 2.99 -18.95 15.71
CA TYR A 22 4.43 -18.69 15.63
C TYR A 22 4.92 -17.53 16.52
N GLY A 23 4.00 -16.77 17.11
CA GLY A 23 4.31 -15.68 18.02
C GLY A 23 4.57 -14.34 17.32
N GLU A 24 4.69 -13.30 18.15
CA GLU A 24 4.79 -11.90 17.70
C GLU A 24 6.03 -11.62 16.82
N GLY A 25 7.12 -12.35 17.03
CA GLY A 25 8.35 -12.20 16.25
C GLY A 25 8.14 -12.48 14.76
N GLU A 26 7.52 -13.63 14.45
CA GLU A 26 7.23 -14.04 13.07
C GLU A 26 6.16 -13.15 12.42
N LEU A 27 5.16 -12.70 13.19
CA LEU A 27 4.19 -11.71 12.72
C LEU A 27 4.90 -10.41 12.26
N LYS A 28 5.80 -9.88 13.08
CA LYS A 28 6.56 -8.67 12.75
C LYS A 28 7.49 -8.87 11.57
N ASP A 29 8.13 -10.04 11.47
CA ASP A 29 9.01 -10.38 10.36
C ASP A 29 8.24 -10.47 9.03
N TYR A 30 7.09 -11.13 9.04
CA TYR A 30 6.17 -11.19 7.91
C TYR A 30 5.71 -9.79 7.48
N TRP A 31 5.24 -8.97 8.43
CA TRP A 31 4.82 -7.60 8.15
C TRP A 31 5.94 -6.79 7.49
N ALA A 32 7.14 -6.81 8.08
CA ALA A 32 8.26 -6.06 7.56
C ALA A 32 8.64 -6.53 6.16
N LYS A 33 8.97 -7.82 6.01
CA LYS A 33 9.52 -8.35 4.76
C LYS A 33 8.50 -8.36 3.64
N ALA A 34 7.33 -8.98 3.86
CA ALA A 34 6.39 -9.24 2.79
C ALA A 34 5.53 -8.01 2.46
N ILE A 35 5.03 -7.31 3.48
CA ILE A 35 4.06 -6.24 3.28
C ILE A 35 4.78 -4.90 3.15
N ALA A 36 5.46 -4.43 4.20
CA ALA A 36 6.01 -3.08 4.24
C ALA A 36 7.13 -2.85 3.19
N PHE A 37 7.90 -3.89 2.85
CA PHE A 37 8.99 -3.78 1.88
C PHE A 37 8.69 -4.46 0.54
N ASP A 38 8.45 -5.77 0.53
CA ASP A 38 8.40 -6.51 -0.74
C ASP A 38 7.21 -6.09 -1.60
N SER A 39 6.00 -6.03 -1.02
CA SER A 39 4.80 -5.61 -1.74
C SER A 39 4.90 -4.19 -2.28
N GLN A 40 5.65 -3.30 -1.61
CA GLN A 40 5.80 -1.88 -1.98
C GLN A 40 7.00 -1.61 -2.89
N ARG A 41 7.81 -2.63 -3.21
CA ARG A 41 9.09 -2.44 -3.92
C ARG A 41 8.94 -1.75 -5.27
N HIS A 42 7.90 -2.09 -6.02
CA HIS A 42 7.65 -1.51 -7.34
C HIS A 42 7.32 -0.02 -7.24
N ALA A 43 6.44 0.37 -6.32
CA ALA A 43 6.09 1.76 -6.04
C ALA A 43 7.31 2.55 -5.57
N TYR A 44 8.09 1.98 -4.64
CA TYR A 44 9.33 2.57 -4.16
C TYR A 44 10.31 2.86 -5.30
N ASN A 45 10.56 1.87 -6.16
CA ASN A 45 11.49 2.02 -7.28
C ASN A 45 11.03 3.12 -8.23
N LEU A 46 9.75 3.12 -8.60
CA LEU A 46 9.18 4.12 -9.51
C LEU A 46 9.27 5.54 -8.95
N ILE A 47 8.87 5.72 -7.68
CA ILE A 47 8.90 7.02 -7.00
C ILE A 47 10.35 7.48 -6.78
N ARG A 48 11.27 6.57 -6.45
CA ARG A 48 12.69 6.90 -6.28
C ARG A 48 13.31 7.37 -7.60
N GLU A 49 12.95 6.75 -8.72
CA GLU A 49 13.49 7.09 -10.04
C GLU A 49 12.90 8.40 -10.58
N LYS A 50 11.58 8.57 -10.47
CA LYS A 50 10.84 9.65 -11.15
C LYS A 50 10.37 10.78 -10.22
N GLY A 51 10.59 10.67 -8.92
CA GLY A 51 10.09 11.64 -7.94
C GLY A 51 8.57 11.78 -7.99
N PHE A 52 8.06 13.02 -8.10
CA PHE A 52 6.63 13.27 -8.16
C PHE A 52 5.94 12.72 -9.42
N ASP A 53 6.64 12.55 -10.54
CA ASP A 53 6.07 11.88 -11.71
C ASP A 53 5.78 10.41 -11.41
N GLY A 54 6.65 9.76 -10.65
CA GLY A 54 6.44 8.38 -10.20
C GLY A 54 5.29 8.26 -9.19
N MET A 55 5.09 9.28 -8.34
CA MET A 55 3.94 9.32 -7.43
C MET A 55 2.62 9.42 -8.19
N GLU A 56 2.55 10.30 -9.19
CA GLU A 56 1.35 10.47 -10.03
C GLU A 56 1.04 9.21 -10.84
N GLU A 57 2.06 8.60 -11.45
CA GLU A 57 1.92 7.35 -12.21
C GLU A 57 1.42 6.20 -11.34
N TYR A 58 2.00 6.03 -10.13
CA TYR A 58 1.59 4.97 -9.22
C TYR A 58 0.20 5.23 -8.63
N TRP A 59 0.06 6.33 -7.88
CA TRP A 59 -1.17 6.59 -7.12
C TRP A 59 -2.34 6.92 -8.02
N GLY A 60 -2.12 7.60 -9.16
CA GLY A 60 -3.19 7.83 -10.12
C GLY A 60 -3.74 6.53 -10.67
N HIS A 61 -2.88 5.60 -11.08
CA HIS A 61 -3.33 4.30 -11.58
C HIS A 61 -4.06 3.48 -10.49
N THR A 62 -3.49 3.38 -9.30
CA THR A 62 -4.07 2.59 -8.21
C THR A 62 -5.43 3.15 -7.77
N LEU A 63 -5.53 4.45 -7.53
CA LEU A 63 -6.76 5.06 -7.02
C LEU A 63 -7.88 5.07 -8.08
N GLU A 64 -7.54 5.20 -9.36
CA GLU A 64 -8.50 5.04 -10.47
C GLU A 64 -9.04 3.60 -10.51
N LEU A 65 -8.17 2.59 -10.42
CA LEU A 65 -8.56 1.18 -10.43
C LEU A 65 -9.43 0.79 -9.23
N GLU A 66 -9.19 1.40 -8.07
CA GLU A 66 -9.95 1.19 -6.85
C GLU A 66 -11.26 1.98 -6.82
N GLU A 67 -11.53 2.80 -7.85
CA GLU A 67 -12.64 3.76 -7.89
C GLU A 67 -12.71 4.62 -6.62
N ALA A 68 -11.54 4.93 -6.05
CA ALA A 68 -11.46 5.74 -4.86
C ALA A 68 -11.88 7.18 -5.21
N GLY A 69 -12.74 7.82 -4.42
CA GLY A 69 -12.98 9.25 -4.57
C GLY A 69 -11.70 10.01 -4.20
N TYR A 70 -11.04 10.67 -5.16
CA TYR A 70 -9.82 11.42 -4.87
C TYR A 70 -9.62 12.67 -5.73
N SER A 71 -8.76 13.57 -5.27
CA SER A 71 -8.17 14.64 -6.07
C SER A 71 -6.66 14.80 -5.78
N PHE A 72 -5.90 15.24 -6.79
CA PHE A 72 -4.47 15.51 -6.67
C PHE A 72 -4.17 17.01 -6.65
N THR A 73 -3.28 17.42 -5.74
CA THR A 73 -2.59 18.70 -5.80
C THR A 73 -1.10 18.47 -6.00
N ARG A 74 -0.56 18.99 -7.10
CA ARG A 74 0.86 18.90 -7.44
C ARG A 74 1.50 20.26 -7.66
N THR A 75 2.63 20.48 -7.01
CA THR A 75 3.52 21.64 -7.21
C THR A 75 4.97 21.14 -7.32
N PRO A 76 5.94 22.01 -7.65
CA PRO A 76 7.37 21.60 -7.66
C PRO A 76 7.90 21.08 -6.32
N ARG A 77 7.20 21.29 -5.19
CA ARG A 77 7.66 20.89 -3.85
C ARG A 77 6.63 20.13 -3.02
N LEU A 78 5.46 19.82 -3.59
CA LEU A 78 4.37 19.16 -2.88
C LEU A 78 3.62 18.23 -3.83
N PHE A 79 3.37 17.02 -3.37
CA PHE A 79 2.39 16.11 -3.92
C PHE A 79 1.41 15.76 -2.80
N ARG A 80 0.12 16.03 -2.99
CA ARG A 80 -0.93 15.78 -2.00
C ARG A 80 -2.11 15.10 -2.68
N ILE A 81 -2.65 14.12 -1.96
CA ILE A 81 -3.85 13.37 -2.34
C ILE A 81 -4.93 13.71 -1.30
N ASP A 82 -6.08 14.16 -1.75
CA ASP A 82 -7.27 14.34 -0.91
C ASP A 82 -8.28 13.24 -1.26
N MET A 83 -8.71 12.47 -0.26
CA MET A 83 -9.70 11.40 -0.40
C MET A 83 -11.10 11.94 -0.07
N HIS A 84 -12.14 11.46 -0.75
CA HIS A 84 -13.54 11.89 -0.60
C HIS A 84 -14.51 10.72 -0.52
#